data_AF-A0A3D9AMU2-F1
#
_entry.id   AF-A0A3D9AMU2-F1
#
_cell.length_a   1.000
_cell.length_b   1.000
_cell.length_c   1.000
_cell.angle_alpha   90.00
_cell.angle_beta   90.00
_cell.angle_gamma   90.00
#
_symmetry.space_group_name_H-M   'P 1'
#
loop_
_entity.id
_entity.type
_entity.pdbx_description
1 polymer ?
#
loop_
_entity_poly.entity_id
_entity_poly.type
_entity_poly.pdbx_seq_one_letter_code
_entity_poly.pdbx_strand_id
1 'polypeptide(L)'
;MSIQIQVARCTQCKGYTSAAPLEQKYNNHPDIIDHYFYHGEPAFTLDLKTFEKFRNLENTEIEIVELHEHEKNDHQHCKCVKKSVQKALSAQKEVFSMPKNPFAAEKSEMDNEIYFKDLYYTYNNFHGVSSSQQYGNSGRKFR
;
A
#
# COMPACT_ATOMS: atom_id res chain seq x y z
N MET A 1 -26.65 -9.46 -21.19
CA MET A 1 -26.38 -10.10 -19.89
C MET A 1 -26.00 -8.99 -18.94
N SER A 2 -26.59 -8.89 -17.75
CA SER A 2 -26.13 -7.91 -16.76
C SER A 2 -24.99 -8.51 -15.94
N ILE A 3 -23.87 -7.79 -15.87
CA ILE A 3 -22.73 -8.18 -15.05
C ILE A 3 -22.95 -7.59 -13.67
N GLN A 4 -22.91 -8.44 -12.65
CA GLN A 4 -23.05 -8.00 -11.26
C GLN A 4 -21.68 -7.77 -10.65
N ILE A 5 -21.58 -6.68 -9.90
CA ILE A 5 -20.40 -6.31 -9.14
C ILE A 5 -20.77 -6.12 -7.67
N GLN A 6 -19.80 -6.28 -6.80
CA GLN A 6 -19.90 -5.94 -5.38
C GLN A 6 -19.17 -4.61 -5.14
N VAL A 7 -19.80 -3.71 -4.39
CA VAL A 7 -19.33 -2.35 -4.16
C VAL A 7 -19.27 -2.09 -2.66
N ALA A 8 -18.11 -1.64 -2.18
CA ALA A 8 -17.88 -1.28 -0.78
C ALA A 8 -18.24 0.19 -0.54
N ARG A 9 -19.49 0.45 -0.12
CA ARG A 9 -20.05 1.79 0.06
C ARG A 9 -19.87 2.30 1.49
N CYS A 10 -19.64 3.60 1.64
CA CYS A 10 -19.56 4.23 2.95
C CYS A 10 -20.95 4.62 3.45
N THR A 11 -21.33 4.16 4.64
CA THR A 11 -22.63 4.49 5.25
C THR A 11 -22.74 5.96 5.66
N GLN A 12 -21.61 6.66 5.85
CA GLN A 12 -21.58 8.07 6.25
C GLN A 12 -21.71 9.03 5.05
N CYS A 13 -20.86 8.89 4.03
CA CYS A 13 -20.81 9.82 2.90
C CYS A 13 -21.46 9.30 1.62
N LYS A 14 -21.99 8.06 1.64
CA LYS A 14 -22.61 7.35 0.51
C LYS A 14 -21.71 7.12 -0.71
N GLY A 15 -20.47 7.57 -0.67
CA GLY A 15 -19.46 7.29 -1.69
C GLY A 15 -18.89 5.88 -1.54
N TYR A 16 -18.38 5.30 -2.63
CA TYR A 16 -17.76 3.97 -2.59
C TYR A 16 -16.24 4.03 -2.45
N THR A 17 -15.69 2.95 -1.93
CA THR A 17 -14.27 2.84 -1.55
C THR A 17 -13.51 1.93 -2.53
N SER A 18 -14.16 0.84 -2.92
CA SER A 18 -13.65 -0.13 -3.89
C SER A 18 -14.83 -0.91 -4.46
N ALA A 19 -14.65 -1.49 -5.64
CA ALA A 19 -15.60 -2.36 -6.31
C ALA A 19 -14.87 -3.54 -6.96
N ALA A 20 -15.56 -4.67 -7.14
CA ALA A 20 -15.02 -5.84 -7.80
C ALA A 20 -16.13 -6.66 -8.48
N PRO A 21 -15.82 -7.44 -9.52
CA PRO A 21 -16.76 -8.40 -10.09
C PRO A 21 -17.28 -9.35 -9.00
N LEU A 22 -18.57 -9.71 -9.03
CA LEU A 22 -19.14 -10.65 -8.06
C LEU A 22 -18.59 -12.07 -8.29
N GLU A 23 -18.42 -12.46 -9.55
CA GLU A 23 -17.89 -13.77 -9.94
C GLU A 23 -16.63 -13.62 -10.78
N GLN A 24 -15.61 -14.42 -10.46
CA GLN A 24 -14.30 -14.38 -11.12
C GLN A 24 -14.35 -14.71 -12.63
N LYS A 25 -15.41 -15.40 -13.09
CA LYS A 25 -15.62 -15.69 -14.52
C LYS A 25 -15.75 -14.43 -15.38
N TYR A 26 -16.15 -13.30 -14.78
CA TYR A 26 -16.33 -12.02 -15.47
C TYR A 26 -15.05 -11.18 -15.52
N ASN A 27 -13.94 -11.60 -14.90
CA ASN A 27 -12.69 -10.84 -14.89
C ASN A 27 -12.14 -10.57 -16.30
N ASN A 28 -12.40 -11.47 -17.24
CA ASN A 28 -11.95 -11.34 -18.64
C ASN A 28 -13.03 -10.74 -19.55
N HIS A 29 -14.16 -10.27 -18.99
CA HIS A 29 -15.21 -9.64 -19.78
C HIS A 29 -14.74 -8.25 -20.25
N PRO A 30 -14.94 -7.88 -21.53
CA PRO A 30 -14.50 -6.59 -22.07
C PRO A 30 -14.93 -5.39 -21.21
N ASP A 31 -16.21 -5.32 -20.83
CA ASP A 31 -16.72 -4.23 -19.99
C ASP A 31 -16.05 -4.14 -18.61
N ILE A 32 -15.69 -5.28 -18.02
CA ILE A 32 -15.00 -5.31 -16.71
C ILE A 32 -13.54 -4.87 -16.85
N ILE A 33 -12.89 -5.29 -17.93
CA ILE A 33 -11.51 -4.89 -18.24
C ILE A 33 -11.47 -3.38 -18.53
N ASP A 34 -12.39 -2.87 -19.34
CA ASP A 34 -12.49 -1.44 -19.66
C ASP A 34 -12.73 -0.62 -18.39
N HIS A 35 -13.69 -1.04 -17.56
CA HIS A 35 -13.97 -0.37 -16.29
C HIS A 35 -12.78 -0.43 -15.32
N TYR A 36 -12.04 -1.55 -15.29
CA TYR A 36 -10.79 -1.66 -14.54
C TYR A 36 -9.70 -0.72 -15.08
N PHE A 37 -9.54 -0.58 -16.39
CA PHE A 37 -8.57 0.36 -16.96
C PHE A 37 -8.95 1.83 -16.73
N TYR A 38 -10.25 2.12 -16.64
CA TYR A 38 -10.74 3.47 -16.37
C TYR A 38 -10.53 3.88 -14.89
N HIS A 39 -10.85 3.00 -13.93
CA HIS A 39 -10.78 3.32 -12.49
C HIS A 39 -9.49 2.86 -11.81
N GLY A 40 -9.02 1.66 -12.14
CA GLY A 40 -7.85 1.03 -11.53
C GLY A 40 -7.97 0.77 -10.02
N GLU A 41 -6.90 0.23 -9.44
CA GLU A 41 -6.84 0.05 -7.99
C GLU A 41 -6.59 1.38 -7.28
N PRO A 42 -7.22 1.62 -6.09
CA PRO A 42 -8.07 0.70 -5.34
C PRO A 42 -9.57 0.77 -5.69
N ALA A 43 -9.97 1.67 -6.59
CA ALA A 43 -11.37 1.96 -6.88
C ALA A 43 -12.10 0.77 -7.52
N PHE A 44 -11.43 0.03 -8.40
CA PHE A 44 -11.93 -1.22 -8.96
C PHE A 44 -10.82 -2.26 -9.00
N THR A 45 -11.07 -3.47 -8.50
CA THR A 45 -10.09 -4.57 -8.46
C THR A 45 -10.65 -5.84 -9.08
N LEU A 46 -9.78 -6.57 -9.79
CA LEU A 46 -10.10 -7.90 -10.34
C LEU A 46 -9.81 -9.02 -9.35
N ASP A 47 -9.10 -8.74 -8.26
CA ASP A 47 -8.79 -9.71 -7.21
C ASP A 47 -9.77 -9.60 -6.04
N LEU A 48 -10.60 -10.62 -5.88
CA LEU A 48 -11.56 -10.73 -4.78
C LEU A 48 -10.87 -10.65 -3.41
N LYS A 49 -9.63 -11.17 -3.27
CA LYS A 49 -8.88 -11.09 -2.01
C LYS A 49 -8.49 -9.66 -1.65
N THR A 50 -8.20 -8.84 -2.66
CA THR A 50 -7.93 -7.41 -2.46
C THR A 50 -9.20 -6.69 -2.05
N PHE A 51 -10.35 -7.02 -2.67
CA PHE A 51 -11.64 -6.46 -2.30
C PHE A 51 -12.06 -6.79 -0.85
N GLU A 52 -11.79 -8.01 -0.38
CA GLU A 52 -12.13 -8.44 0.99
C GLU A 52 -11.54 -7.54 2.09
N LYS A 53 -10.42 -6.86 1.82
CA LYS A 53 -9.82 -5.89 2.76
C LYS A 53 -10.76 -4.73 3.05
N PHE A 54 -11.52 -4.28 2.06
CA PHE A 54 -12.45 -3.16 2.18
C PHE A 54 -13.73 -3.53 2.93
N ARG A 55 -14.10 -4.82 2.93
CA ARG A 55 -15.24 -5.33 3.72
C ARG A 55 -15.05 -5.17 5.23
N ASN A 56 -13.80 -5.11 5.69
CA ASN A 56 -13.46 -4.95 7.09
C ASN A 56 -13.20 -3.49 7.48
N LEU A 57 -13.52 -2.51 6.63
CA LEU A 57 -13.38 -1.10 6.98
C LEU A 57 -14.57 -0.60 7.80
N GLU A 58 -14.32 0.31 8.72
CA GLU A 58 -15.38 0.99 9.49
C GLU A 58 -16.39 1.68 8.56
N ASN A 59 -17.66 1.73 8.97
CA ASN A 59 -18.72 2.44 8.26
C ASN A 59 -18.81 2.04 6.78
N THR A 60 -18.61 0.75 6.49
CA THR A 60 -18.64 0.20 5.13
C THR A 60 -19.68 -0.88 5.02
N GLU A 61 -20.54 -0.77 4.01
CA GLU A 61 -21.54 -1.76 3.61
C GLU A 61 -21.18 -2.32 2.24
N ILE A 62 -21.49 -3.59 2.00
CA ILE A 62 -21.28 -4.22 0.70
C ILE A 62 -22.64 -4.31 0.01
N GLU A 63 -22.76 -3.63 -1.12
CA GLU A 63 -23.93 -3.67 -1.99
C GLU A 63 -23.59 -4.46 -3.25
N ILE A 64 -24.55 -5.26 -3.74
CA ILE A 64 -24.43 -5.94 -5.04
C ILE A 64 -25.28 -5.13 -6.02
N VAL A 65 -24.67 -4.67 -7.08
CA VAL A 65 -25.30 -3.82 -8.10
C VAL A 65 -24.91 -4.28 -9.49
N GLU A 66 -25.68 -3.88 -10.50
CA GLU A 66 -25.28 -4.10 -11.89
C GLU A 66 -24.18 -3.11 -12.29
N LEU A 67 -23.21 -3.54 -13.11
CA LEU A 67 -22.10 -2.70 -13.57
C LEU A 67 -22.60 -1.39 -14.18
N HIS A 68 -23.61 -1.45 -15.04
CA HIS A 68 -24.17 -0.27 -15.69
C HIS A 68 -24.89 0.70 -14.74
N GLU A 69 -25.40 0.20 -13.60
CA GLU A 69 -25.95 1.05 -12.56
C GLU A 69 -24.85 1.75 -11.77
N HIS A 70 -23.75 1.04 -11.50
CA HIS A 70 -22.57 1.59 -10.85
C HIS A 70 -21.92 2.71 -11.68
N GLU A 71 -21.77 2.52 -12.99
CA GLU A 71 -21.23 3.51 -13.94
C GLU A 71 -21.91 4.88 -13.84
N LYS A 72 -23.20 4.93 -13.50
CA LYS A 72 -23.92 6.21 -13.35
C LYS A 72 -23.40 7.06 -12.18
N ASN A 73 -22.80 6.42 -11.18
CA ASN A 73 -22.35 7.04 -9.93
C ASN A 73 -20.89 6.69 -9.58
N ASP A 74 -20.11 6.22 -10.55
CA ASP A 74 -18.75 5.73 -10.38
C ASP A 74 -17.73 6.84 -10.05
N HIS A 75 -18.10 8.10 -10.18
CA HIS A 75 -17.31 9.24 -9.73
C HIS A 75 -17.48 9.53 -8.23
N GLN A 76 -18.46 8.91 -7.56
CA GLN A 76 -18.79 9.19 -6.17
C GLN A 76 -17.92 8.40 -5.20
N HIS A 77 -16.63 8.74 -5.13
CA HIS A 77 -15.72 8.07 -4.22
C HIS A 77 -15.86 8.56 -2.77
N CYS A 78 -15.66 7.65 -1.82
CA CYS A 78 -15.57 7.96 -0.40
C CYS A 78 -14.25 8.68 -0.09
N LYS A 79 -14.33 9.79 0.65
CA LYS A 79 -13.17 10.56 1.13
C LYS A 79 -12.99 10.48 2.66
N CYS A 80 -13.78 9.64 3.33
CA CYS A 80 -13.69 9.46 4.77
C CYS A 80 -12.39 8.73 5.15
N VAL A 81 -11.79 9.13 6.27
CA VAL A 81 -10.68 8.38 6.86
C VAL A 81 -11.26 7.14 7.55
N LYS A 82 -11.09 5.97 6.92
CA LYS A 82 -11.57 4.69 7.46
C LYS A 82 -10.45 3.93 8.15
N LYS A 83 -10.74 3.38 9.33
CA LYS A 83 -9.84 2.42 9.99
C LYS A 83 -10.27 1.00 9.67
N SER A 84 -9.33 0.06 9.66
CA SER A 84 -9.64 -1.35 9.58
C SER A 84 -10.25 -1.81 10.90
N VAL A 85 -11.48 -2.32 10.86
CA VAL A 85 -12.06 -3.08 11.96
C VAL A 85 -11.34 -4.41 11.99
N GLN A 86 -10.32 -4.53 12.85
CA GLN A 86 -9.85 -5.84 13.22
C GLN A 86 -11.01 -6.52 13.94
N LYS A 87 -11.63 -7.52 13.30
CA LYS A 87 -12.46 -8.47 14.03
C LYS A 87 -11.58 -8.99 15.14
N ALA A 88 -11.92 -8.69 16.38
CA ALA A 88 -11.28 -9.28 17.53
C ALA A 88 -11.50 -10.78 17.42
N LEU A 89 -10.58 -11.47 16.76
CA LEU A 89 -10.38 -12.88 16.95
C LEU A 89 -10.04 -12.96 18.44
N SER A 90 -11.00 -13.36 19.24
CA SER A 90 -10.78 -13.84 20.61
C SER A 90 -9.96 -15.13 20.54
N ALA A 91 -8.79 -15.08 19.92
CA ALA A 91 -7.75 -16.04 20.11
C ALA A 91 -7.04 -15.56 21.37
N GLN A 92 -7.29 -16.26 22.48
CA GLN A 92 -6.33 -16.30 23.57
C GLN A 92 -5.02 -16.84 22.97
N LYS A 93 -4.20 -15.96 22.40
CA LYS A 93 -2.80 -16.27 22.14
C LYS A 93 -2.14 -16.25 23.50
N GLU A 94 -1.91 -17.43 24.06
CA GLU A 94 -0.89 -17.58 25.08
C GLU A 94 0.39 -16.94 24.54
N VAL A 95 0.83 -15.89 25.21
CA VAL A 95 2.05 -15.17 24.88
C VAL A 95 3.20 -16.09 25.27
N PHE A 96 3.66 -16.93 24.35
CA PHE A 96 4.97 -17.56 24.50
C PHE A 96 6.02 -16.48 24.19
N SER A 97 6.48 -15.79 25.23
CA SER A 97 7.59 -14.84 25.12
C SER A 97 8.87 -15.63 24.84
N MET A 98 9.21 -15.77 23.56
CA MET A 98 10.56 -16.16 23.16
C MET A 98 11.54 -15.09 23.66
N PRO A 99 12.64 -15.47 24.35
CA PRO A 99 13.60 -14.51 24.83
C PRO A 99 14.24 -13.79 23.64
N LYS A 100 14.11 -12.45 23.61
CA LYS A 100 14.85 -11.58 22.69
C LYS A 100 16.33 -11.77 22.96
N ASN A 101 17.03 -12.43 22.05
CA ASN A 101 18.49 -12.50 22.08
C ASN A 101 19.04 -11.12 21.65
N PRO A 102 19.67 -10.35 22.55
CA PRO A 102 20.12 -8.99 22.25
C PRO A 102 21.18 -8.93 21.13
N PHE A 103 21.91 -10.02 20.91
CA PHE A 103 22.93 -10.12 19.85
C PHE A 103 22.39 -10.07 18.42
N ALA A 104 21.12 -10.40 18.19
CA ALA A 104 20.54 -10.38 16.84
C ALA A 104 20.17 -8.96 16.38
N ALA A 105 19.89 -8.05 17.32
CA ALA A 105 19.53 -6.67 17.02
C ALA A 105 20.77 -5.83 16.65
N GLU A 106 21.87 -5.95 17.40
CA GLU A 106 23.11 -5.21 17.12
C GLU A 106 23.72 -5.53 15.74
N LYS A 107 23.65 -6.81 15.32
CA LYS A 107 24.18 -7.21 14.00
C LYS A 107 23.38 -6.59 12.84
N SER A 108 22.06 -6.48 12.99
CA SER A 108 21.20 -5.87 11.98
C SER A 108 21.38 -4.35 11.87
N GLU A 109 21.78 -3.67 12.94
CA GLU A 109 22.09 -2.24 12.91
C GLU A 109 23.45 -1.99 12.25
N MET A 110 24.46 -2.80 12.57
CA MET A 110 25.79 -2.73 11.93
C MET A 110 25.77 -3.01 10.43
N ASP A 111 25.04 -4.04 9.98
CA ASP A 111 25.00 -4.41 8.56
C ASP A 111 24.28 -3.34 7.72
N ASN A 112 23.29 -2.65 8.28
CA ASN A 112 22.62 -1.53 7.62
C ASN A 112 23.56 -0.32 7.46
N GLU A 113 24.33 0.04 8.50
CA GLU A 113 25.28 1.17 8.42
C GLU A 113 26.37 0.93 7.36
N ILE A 114 26.88 -0.30 7.23
CA ILE A 114 27.87 -0.65 6.22
C ILE A 114 27.27 -0.55 4.81
N TYR A 115 26.05 -1.07 4.61
CA TYR A 115 25.36 -1.02 3.32
C TYR A 115 25.15 0.41 2.83
N PHE A 116 24.67 1.31 3.69
CA PHE A 116 24.44 2.72 3.31
C PHE A 116 25.75 3.47 3.04
N LYS A 117 26.82 3.13 3.75
CA LYS A 117 28.14 3.75 3.56
C LYS A 117 28.75 3.36 2.21
N ASP A 118 28.68 2.09 1.83
CA ASP A 118 29.20 1.62 0.54
C ASP A 118 28.42 2.19 -0.65
N LEU A 119 27.10 2.35 -0.51
CA LEU A 119 26.25 3.04 -1.49
C LEU A 119 26.64 4.51 -1.67
N TYR A 120 26.95 5.22 -0.59
CA TYR A 120 27.38 6.61 -0.65
C TYR A 120 28.76 6.76 -1.33
N TYR A 121 29.71 5.87 -1.00
CA TYR A 121 31.04 5.88 -1.64
C TYR A 121 30.97 5.52 -3.12
N THR A 122 30.18 4.52 -3.49
CA THR A 122 30.00 4.15 -4.90
C THR A 122 29.32 5.29 -5.67
N TYR A 123 28.23 5.85 -5.15
CA TYR A 123 27.56 7.00 -5.77
C TYR A 123 28.53 8.17 -6.01
N ASN A 124 29.32 8.57 -5.01
CA ASN A 124 30.26 9.68 -5.15
C ASN A 124 31.41 9.39 -6.13
N ASN A 125 31.87 8.14 -6.22
CA ASN A 125 32.89 7.74 -7.19
C ASN A 125 32.35 7.72 -8.63
N PHE A 126 31.11 7.28 -8.86
CA PHE A 126 30.50 7.21 -10.19
C PHE A 126 29.95 8.56 -10.67
N HIS A 127 29.47 9.41 -9.77
CA HIS A 127 28.86 10.70 -10.10
C HIS A 127 29.76 11.91 -9.84
N GLY A 128 31.05 11.69 -9.57
CA GLY A 128 32.06 12.74 -9.62
C GLY A 128 31.83 13.90 -8.66
N VAL A 129 31.25 13.65 -7.49
CA VAL A 129 31.21 14.65 -6.41
C VAL A 129 32.56 14.67 -5.67
N SER A 130 33.65 14.66 -6.44
CA SER A 130 34.95 15.05 -5.91
C SER A 130 34.85 16.52 -5.54
N SER A 131 35.00 16.81 -4.26
CA SER A 131 35.18 18.17 -3.73
C SER A 131 36.47 18.79 -4.26
N SER A 132 36.45 19.21 -5.52
CA SER A 132 37.47 20.10 -6.08
C SER A 132 37.09 21.54 -5.76
N GLN A 133 37.30 21.95 -4.51
CA GLN A 133 37.71 23.31 -4.21
C GLN A 133 38.89 23.28 -3.24
N GLN A 134 40.07 23.32 -3.85
CA GLN A 134 41.32 23.76 -3.24
C GLN A 134 41.20 25.24 -2.82
N TYR A 135 41.37 25.50 -1.53
CA TYR A 135 41.93 26.72 -0.93
C TYR A 135 42.50 26.24 0.41
N GLY A 136 43.73 26.47 0.83
CA GLY A 136 44.89 27.14 0.31
C GLY A 136 45.98 26.86 1.36
N ASN A 137 47.20 26.66 0.90
CA ASN A 137 48.36 26.47 1.75
C ASN A 137 48.62 27.75 2.57
N SER A 138 48.47 27.72 3.90
CA SER A 138 49.24 28.60 4.80
C SER A 138 49.30 28.08 6.24
N GLY A 139 50.50 27.67 6.66
CA GLY A 139 50.98 27.92 8.01
C GLY A 139 50.77 26.82 9.05
N ARG A 140 51.65 25.82 9.06
CA ARG A 140 52.09 25.20 10.32
C ARG A 140 53.61 25.27 10.42
N LYS A 141 54.08 26.30 11.12
CA LYS A 141 55.32 26.25 11.92
C LYS A 141 54.96 25.78 13.34
N PHE A 142 55.99 25.41 14.11
CA PHE A 142 56.03 24.73 15.41
C PHE A 142 56.04 23.21 15.27
N ARG A 143 57.12 22.48 15.58
CA ARG A 143 58.39 22.80 16.26
C ARG A 143 59.40 21.73 15.85
#